data_AF-A0A380EI68-F1
#
_entry.id   AF-A0A380EI68-F1
#
_cell.length_a   1.000
_cell.length_b   1.000
_cell.length_c   1.000
_cell.angle_alpha   90.00
_cell.angle_beta   90.00
_cell.angle_gamma   90.00
#
_symmetry.space_group_name_H-M   'P 1'
#
loop_
_entity.id
_entity.type
_entity.pdbx_description
1 polymer ?
#
loop_
_entity_poly.entity_id
_entity_poly.type
_entity_poly.pdbx_seq_one_letter_code
_entity_poly.pdbx_strand_id
1 'polypeptide(L)'
;MSKFKSLLLLFGTLILLSGCSNIEIFNAKGPVASSQKFLILYSIVFMLVICFVVLGMFAIFIYKYSYNKNAESGKMHHNAIIETIWFVIPIIIVAALAIPTVKTLYDYENHRRVRKIQWLYMQ
;
A
#
# COMPACT_ATOMS: atom_id res chain seq x y z
N MET A 1 19.30 -18.56 -23.58
CA MET A 1 18.15 -18.57 -24.52
C MET A 1 16.82 -18.92 -23.85
N SER A 2 16.75 -19.90 -22.94
CA SER A 2 15.49 -20.29 -22.25
C SER A 2 14.98 -19.23 -21.25
N LYS A 3 15.88 -18.55 -20.54
CA LYS A 3 15.56 -17.48 -19.57
C LYS A 3 14.80 -16.31 -20.22
N PHE A 4 15.14 -15.96 -21.47
CA PHE A 4 14.50 -14.85 -22.20
C PHE A 4 13.09 -15.21 -22.69
N LYS A 5 12.87 -16.45 -23.17
CA LYS A 5 11.53 -16.93 -23.52
C LYS A 5 10.61 -17.04 -22.30
N SER A 6 11.16 -17.50 -21.17
CA SER A 6 10.43 -17.56 -19.90
C SER A 6 10.11 -16.15 -19.35
N LEU A 7 11.04 -15.20 -19.47
CA LEU A 7 10.80 -13.81 -19.08
C LEU A 7 9.73 -13.15 -19.98
N LEU A 8 9.76 -13.42 -21.29
CA LEU A 8 8.80 -12.87 -22.27
C LEU A 8 7.39 -13.47 -22.11
N LEU A 9 7.30 -14.76 -21.78
CA LEU A 9 6.03 -15.41 -21.41
C LEU A 9 5.45 -14.84 -20.10
N LEU A 10 6.32 -14.50 -19.14
CA LEU A 10 5.91 -13.95 -17.84
C LEU A 10 5.43 -12.50 -17.95
N PHE A 11 6.05 -11.69 -18.81
CA PHE A 11 5.55 -10.35 -19.14
C PHE A 11 4.23 -10.38 -19.93
N GLY A 12 4.04 -11.35 -20.82
CA GLY A 12 2.79 -11.51 -21.58
C GLY A 12 1.57 -11.82 -20.69
N THR A 13 1.75 -12.66 -19.67
CA THR A 13 0.67 -12.97 -18.71
C THR A 13 0.36 -11.81 -17.76
N LEU A 14 1.34 -10.98 -17.42
CA LEU A 14 1.15 -9.76 -16.62
C LEU A 14 0.29 -8.70 -17.35
N ILE A 15 0.41 -8.59 -18.68
CA ILE A 15 -0.39 -7.67 -19.50
C ILE A 15 -1.84 -8.15 -19.59
N LEU A 16 -2.05 -9.46 -19.73
CA LEU A 16 -3.38 -10.07 -19.69
C LEU A 16 -4.07 -9.92 -18.32
N LEU A 17 -3.29 -9.75 -17.24
CA LEU A 17 -3.80 -9.51 -15.88
C LEU A 17 -4.03 -8.03 -15.57
N SER A 18 -3.65 -7.11 -16.48
CA SER A 18 -4.01 -5.70 -16.35
C SER A 18 -5.52 -5.53 -16.62
N GLY A 19 -6.25 -5.01 -15.63
CA GLY A 19 -7.72 -4.97 -15.63
C GLY A 19 -8.35 -4.27 -16.84
N CYS A 20 -9.54 -4.75 -17.23
CA CYS A 20 -10.31 -4.21 -18.35
C CYS A 20 -10.74 -2.74 -18.12
N SER A 21 -10.74 -1.96 -19.20
CA SER A 21 -10.79 -0.48 -19.22
C SER A 21 -12.06 0.17 -18.65
N ASN A 22 -13.13 -0.58 -18.40
CA ASN A 22 -14.40 -0.02 -17.93
C ASN A 22 -14.57 -0.18 -16.40
N ILE A 23 -13.80 0.60 -15.66
CA ILE A 23 -13.88 0.69 -14.19
C ILE A 23 -14.99 1.64 -13.75
N GLU A 24 -16.24 1.17 -13.72
CA GLU A 24 -17.41 1.97 -13.30
C GLU A 24 -17.29 2.48 -11.86
N ILE A 25 -16.53 1.77 -11.01
CA ILE A 25 -16.25 2.18 -9.63
C ILE A 25 -15.58 3.56 -9.55
N PHE A 26 -14.87 4.02 -10.58
CA PHE A 26 -14.22 5.34 -10.61
C PHE A 26 -15.05 6.44 -11.30
N ASN A 27 -16.11 6.12 -12.06
CA ASN A 27 -17.00 7.14 -12.68
C ASN A 27 -18.24 7.48 -11.82
N ALA A 28 -18.23 8.63 -11.13
CA ALA A 28 -19.22 8.95 -10.09
C ALA A 28 -20.52 9.51 -10.66
N LYS A 29 -21.58 8.68 -10.70
CA LYS A 29 -22.89 9.12 -11.16
C LYS A 29 -23.83 9.64 -10.05
N GLY A 30 -23.40 9.61 -8.77
CA GLY A 30 -24.21 10.08 -7.63
C GLY A 30 -23.39 10.58 -6.42
N PRO A 31 -24.01 11.32 -5.48
CA PRO A 31 -23.32 12.01 -4.37
C PRO A 31 -22.64 11.04 -3.38
N VAL A 32 -23.24 9.87 -3.15
CA VAL A 32 -22.65 8.81 -2.32
C VAL A 32 -21.45 8.16 -3.01
N ALA A 33 -21.57 7.93 -4.33
CA ALA A 33 -20.50 7.31 -5.12
C ALA A 33 -19.26 8.22 -5.24
N SER A 34 -19.43 9.53 -5.25
CA SER A 34 -18.32 10.49 -5.24
C SER A 34 -17.47 10.38 -3.98
N SER A 35 -18.12 10.34 -2.81
CA SER A 35 -17.44 10.19 -1.52
C SER A 35 -16.69 8.85 -1.43
N GLN A 36 -17.26 7.79 -1.99
CA GLN A 36 -16.63 6.46 -1.96
C GLN A 36 -15.38 6.36 -2.85
N LYS A 37 -15.35 7.05 -3.99
CA LYS A 37 -14.17 7.07 -4.89
C LYS A 37 -12.99 7.76 -4.27
N PHE A 38 -13.22 8.86 -3.56
CA PHE A 38 -12.16 9.58 -2.87
C PHE A 38 -11.43 8.66 -1.87
N LEU A 39 -12.17 7.86 -1.10
CA LEU A 39 -11.59 6.89 -0.17
C LEU A 39 -10.78 5.80 -0.86
N ILE A 40 -11.30 5.26 -1.97
CA ILE A 40 -10.61 4.22 -2.74
C ILE A 40 -9.30 4.78 -3.30
N LEU A 41 -9.36 5.95 -3.92
CA LEU A 41 -8.18 6.62 -4.50
C LEU A 41 -7.16 6.95 -3.41
N TYR A 42 -7.61 7.48 -2.28
CA TYR A 42 -6.78 7.78 -1.12
C TYR A 42 -6.06 6.50 -0.65
N SER A 43 -6.78 5.40 -0.43
CA SER A 43 -6.20 4.11 -0.02
C SER A 43 -5.18 3.54 -1.01
N ILE A 44 -5.44 3.63 -2.32
CA ILE A 44 -4.52 3.13 -3.36
C ILE A 44 -3.23 3.93 -3.41
N VAL A 45 -3.32 5.27 -3.47
CA VAL A 45 -2.14 6.15 -3.43
C VAL A 45 -1.32 5.87 -2.19
N PHE A 46 -2.01 5.64 -1.08
CA PHE A 46 -1.43 5.40 0.21
C PHE A 46 -0.67 4.07 0.28
N MET A 47 -1.25 2.99 -0.25
CA MET A 47 -0.59 1.69 -0.40
C MET A 47 0.67 1.78 -1.28
N LEU A 48 0.62 2.57 -2.37
CA LEU A 48 1.77 2.79 -3.23
C LEU A 48 2.90 3.54 -2.53
N VAL A 49 2.59 4.57 -1.74
CA VAL A 49 3.60 5.33 -0.97
C VAL A 49 4.33 4.42 0.02
N ILE A 50 3.60 3.62 0.80
CA ILE A 50 4.21 2.68 1.75
C ILE A 50 5.09 1.68 1.00
N CYS A 51 4.58 1.10 -0.09
CA CYS A 51 5.32 0.13 -0.89
C CYS A 51 6.62 0.72 -1.44
N PHE A 52 6.58 1.97 -1.93
CA PHE A 52 7.75 2.67 -2.44
C PHE A 52 8.82 2.90 -1.37
N VAL A 53 8.43 3.29 -0.15
CA VAL A 53 9.38 3.50 0.96
C VAL A 53 10.05 2.18 1.36
N VAL A 54 9.27 1.10 1.52
CA VAL A 54 9.80 -0.21 1.92
C VAL A 54 10.71 -0.78 0.82
N LEU A 55 10.29 -0.73 -0.44
CA LEU A 55 11.10 -1.19 -1.57
C LEU A 55 12.37 -0.35 -1.73
N GLY A 56 12.29 0.97 -1.54
CA GLY A 56 13.46 1.85 -1.58
C GLY A 56 14.48 1.51 -0.50
N MET A 57 14.03 1.31 0.74
CA MET A 57 14.91 0.90 1.85
C MET A 57 15.54 -0.48 1.59
N PHE A 58 14.77 -1.43 1.05
CA PHE A 58 15.25 -2.76 0.68
C PHE A 58 16.30 -2.70 -0.45
N ALA A 59 16.06 -1.88 -1.47
CA ALA A 59 17.01 -1.67 -2.57
C ALA A 59 18.33 -1.06 -2.07
N ILE A 60 18.27 -0.11 -1.13
CA ILE A 60 19.47 0.46 -0.49
C ILE A 60 20.25 -0.63 0.27
N PHE A 61 19.56 -1.50 0.99
CA PHE A 61 20.18 -2.62 1.70
C PHE A 61 20.92 -3.55 0.73
N ILE A 62 20.27 -3.96 -0.35
CA ILE A 62 20.87 -4.81 -1.37
C ILE A 62 22.08 -4.13 -2.01
N TYR A 63 21.99 -2.84 -2.34
CA TYR A 63 23.07 -2.11 -2.99
C TYR A 63 24.29 -1.89 -2.07
N LYS A 64 24.05 -1.58 -0.79
CA LYS A 64 25.08 -1.31 0.20
C LYS A 64 25.77 -2.57 0.70
N TYR A 65 25.02 -3.66 0.91
CA TYR A 65 25.52 -4.95 1.38
C TYR A 65 25.72 -5.97 0.25
N SER A 66 25.82 -5.52 -1.00
CA SER A 66 26.11 -6.39 -2.14
C SER A 66 27.48 -7.04 -1.98
N TYR A 67 27.53 -8.36 -2.20
CA TYR A 67 28.73 -9.22 -2.10
C TYR A 67 29.96 -8.66 -2.85
N ASN A 68 29.74 -7.91 -3.94
CA ASN A 68 30.82 -7.34 -4.75
C ASN A 68 31.64 -6.24 -4.04
N LYS A 69 31.14 -5.68 -2.92
CA LYS A 69 31.79 -4.58 -2.18
C LYS A 69 32.39 -4.98 -0.84
N ASN A 70 32.03 -6.15 -0.30
CA ASN A 70 32.48 -6.63 1.00
C ASN A 70 33.00 -8.07 0.85
N ALA A 71 34.27 -8.20 0.46
CA ALA A 71 34.92 -9.48 0.20
C ALA A 71 35.41 -10.21 1.47
N GLU A 72 35.30 -9.56 2.65
CA GLU A 72 35.75 -10.14 3.91
C GLU A 72 34.60 -10.88 4.62
N SER A 73 34.60 -12.20 4.47
CA SER A 73 33.80 -13.12 5.28
C SER A 73 34.33 -13.12 6.71
N GLY A 74 33.89 -12.16 7.53
CA GLY A 74 34.42 -11.94 8.87
C GLY A 74 33.34 -11.55 9.86
N LYS A 75 32.74 -12.58 10.50
CA LYS A 75 31.85 -12.54 11.67
C LYS A 75 30.46 -11.96 11.43
N MET A 76 29.44 -12.80 11.62
CA MET A 76 28.03 -12.42 11.68
C MET A 76 27.79 -11.48 12.88
N HIS A 77 28.07 -10.19 12.73
CA HIS A 77 27.72 -9.18 13.72
C HIS A 77 26.23 -8.85 13.56
N HIS A 78 25.38 -9.53 14.34
CA HIS A 78 24.00 -9.10 14.53
C HIS A 78 24.02 -7.68 15.13
N ASN A 79 23.63 -6.69 14.33
CA ASN A 79 23.61 -5.31 14.75
C ASN A 79 22.17 -4.88 15.05
N ALA A 80 21.79 -5.01 16.33
CA ALA A 80 20.48 -4.61 16.82
C ALA A 80 20.13 -3.15 16.50
N ILE A 81 21.13 -2.27 16.34
CA ILE A 81 20.92 -0.86 16.01
C ILE A 81 20.38 -0.71 14.59
N ILE A 82 20.96 -1.44 13.63
CA ILE A 82 20.55 -1.39 12.22
C ILE A 82 19.15 -1.98 12.06
N GLU A 83 18.88 -3.08 12.75
CA GLU A 83 17.58 -3.74 12.76
C GLU A 83 16.50 -2.85 13.37
N THR A 84 16.79 -2.18 14.48
CA THR A 84 15.84 -1.25 15.11
C THR A 84 15.50 -0.08 14.17
N ILE A 85 16.49 0.50 13.50
CA ILE A 85 16.27 1.66 12.60
C ILE A 85 15.32 1.30 11.45
N TRP A 86 15.51 0.15 10.80
CA TRP A 86 14.66 -0.23 9.67
C TRP A 86 13.24 -0.59 10.09
N PHE A 87 13.00 -0.96 11.35
CA PHE A 87 11.66 -1.34 11.83
C PHE A 87 10.92 -0.12 12.34
N VAL A 88 11.63 0.83 12.94
CA VAL A 88 11.05 2.08 13.44
C VAL A 88 10.51 2.96 12.30
N ILE A 89 11.24 3.06 11.19
CA ILE A 89 10.82 3.86 10.01
C ILE A 89 9.42 3.48 9.49
N PRO A 90 9.11 2.20 9.17
CA PRO A 90 7.79 1.80 8.70
C PRO A 90 6.71 1.93 9.78
N ILE A 91 7.04 1.74 11.07
CA ILE A 91 6.09 1.94 12.17
C ILE A 91 5.65 3.40 12.26
N ILE A 92 6.59 4.35 12.18
CA ILE A 92 6.29 5.80 12.23
C ILE A 92 5.38 6.21 11.06
N ILE A 93 5.64 5.67 9.87
CA ILE A 93 4.80 5.91 8.70
C ILE A 93 3.38 5.44 8.99
N VAL A 94 3.17 4.18 9.36
CA VAL A 94 1.82 3.65 9.66
C VAL A 94 1.10 4.46 10.75
N ALA A 95 1.81 4.90 11.80
CA ALA A 95 1.24 5.71 12.87
C ALA A 95 0.70 7.06 12.38
N ALA A 96 1.43 7.76 11.50
CA ALA A 96 0.97 9.03 10.92
C ALA A 96 -0.33 8.89 10.12
N LEU A 97 -0.65 7.66 9.71
CA LEU A 97 -1.66 7.37 8.68
C LEU A 97 -2.90 6.75 9.30
N ALA A 98 -2.75 6.12 10.46
CA ALA A 98 -3.88 5.79 11.33
C ALA A 98 -4.73 7.02 11.70
N ILE A 99 -4.13 8.20 11.88
CA ILE A 99 -4.84 9.43 12.31
C ILE A 99 -5.95 9.84 11.34
N PRO A 100 -5.69 10.13 10.04
CA PRO A 100 -6.74 10.47 9.10
C PRO A 100 -7.73 9.31 8.86
N THR A 101 -7.27 8.06 8.90
CA THR A 101 -8.14 6.88 8.72
C THR A 101 -9.17 6.74 9.83
N VAL A 102 -8.80 6.94 11.10
CA VAL A 102 -9.74 6.88 12.22
C VAL A 102 -10.75 8.03 12.13
N LYS A 103 -10.30 9.23 11.74
CA LYS A 103 -11.18 10.39 11.58
C LYS A 103 -12.24 10.17 10.50
N THR A 104 -11.85 9.65 9.34
CA THR A 104 -12.80 9.35 8.26
C THR A 104 -13.76 8.25 8.66
N LEU A 105 -13.28 7.19 9.32
CA LEU A 105 -14.12 6.09 9.78
C LEU A 105 -15.23 6.55 10.75
N TYR A 106 -14.91 7.44 11.69
CA TYR A 106 -15.88 7.97 12.64
C TYR A 106 -16.99 8.78 11.96
N ASP A 107 -16.64 9.55 10.92
CA ASP A 107 -17.59 10.33 10.13
C ASP A 107 -18.58 9.44 9.37
N TYR A 108 -18.10 8.35 8.75
CA TYR A 108 -18.97 7.36 8.09
C TYR A 108 -19.91 6.63 9.05
N GLU A 109 -19.42 6.26 10.23
CA GLU A 109 -20.24 5.58 11.24
C GLU A 109 -21.35 6.51 11.76
N ASN A 110 -21.05 7.79 12.00
CA ASN A 110 -22.05 8.76 12.43
C ASN A 110 -23.18 8.89 11.40
N HIS A 111 -22.85 9.00 10.10
CA HIS A 111 -23.85 9.04 9.04
C HIS A 111 -24.69 7.76 8.93
N ARG A 112 -24.11 6.58 9.19
CA ARG A 112 -24.84 5.30 9.23
C ARG A 112 -25.78 5.23 10.43
N ARG A 113 -25.33 5.67 11.61
CA ARG A 113 -26.12 5.71 12.85
C ARG A 113 -27.36 6.59 12.72
N VAL A 114 -27.21 7.82 12.23
CA VAL A 114 -28.34 8.76 12.06
C VAL A 114 -29.36 8.19 11.09
N ARG A 115 -28.91 7.60 9.96
CA ARG A 115 -29.80 6.96 9.00
C ARG A 115 -30.57 5.80 9.63
N LYS A 116 -29.92 4.96 10.45
CA LYS A 116 -30.54 3.81 11.12
C LYS A 116 -31.64 4.25 12.10
N ILE A 117 -31.39 5.31 12.89
CA ILE A 117 -32.40 5.88 13.79
C ILE A 117 -33.59 6.42 12.99
N GLN A 118 -33.32 7.08 11.86
CA GLN A 118 -34.37 7.60 10.98
C GLN A 118 -35.26 6.48 10.40
N TRP A 119 -34.68 5.33 10.01
CA TRP A 119 -35.43 4.15 9.57
C TRP A 119 -36.29 3.53 10.67
N LEU A 120 -35.80 3.51 11.92
CA LEU A 120 -36.55 2.99 13.07
C LEU A 120 -37.73 3.87 13.47
N TYR A 121 -37.67 5.17 13.19
CA TYR A 121 -38.77 6.12 13.46
C TYR A 121 -39.82 6.15 12.34
N MET A 122 -39.53 5.51 11.19
CA MET A 122 -40.40 5.42 10.01
C MET A 122 -41.08 4.04 9.88
N GLN A 123 -40.87 3.14 10.85
CA GLN A 123 -41.64 1.90 11.06
C GLN A 123 -42.58 2.08 12.25
#